data_AF-A0A183S9S0-F1
#
_entry.id   AF-A0A183S9S0-F1
#
_cell.length_a   1.000
_cell.length_b   1.000
_cell.length_c   1.000
_cell.angle_alpha   90.00
_cell.angle_beta   90.00
_cell.angle_gamma   90.00
#
_symmetry.space_group_name_H-M   'P 1'
#
loop_
_entity.id
_entity.type
_entity.pdbx_description
1 polymer ?
#
loop_
_entity_poly.entity_id
_entity_poly.type
_entity_poly.pdbx_seq_one_letter_code
_entity_poly.pdbx_strand_id
1 'polypeptide(L)'
;MGIVVYAGEVGDEEVLILDDWIRFKSPHRLAQLMKSLKKCIDKLLDCKIRRPGPTDWDQQTIEGRLLQIIVDLFTSEPPVLTHIKTERLDAQKLDNKELSPYQNFNQRERLQPRGGPGRRNF
;
A
#
# COMPACT_ATOMS: atom_id res chain seq x y z
N MET A 1 11.53 -7.13 25.01
CA MET A 1 10.72 -7.77 23.95
C MET A 1 10.84 -6.90 22.72
N GLY A 2 11.25 -7.44 21.58
CA GLY A 2 11.37 -6.72 20.32
C GLY A 2 10.83 -7.57 19.18
N ILE A 3 10.43 -6.93 18.08
CA ILE A 3 9.77 -7.57 16.94
C ILE A 3 10.63 -8.72 16.39
N VAL A 4 10.14 -9.95 16.33
CA VAL A 4 10.89 -11.09 15.76
C VAL A 4 10.59 -11.18 14.26
N VAL A 5 11.65 -11.20 13.44
CA VAL A 5 11.55 -11.29 11.98
C VAL A 5 12.14 -12.61 11.50
N TYR A 6 11.38 -13.38 10.74
CA TYR A 6 11.88 -14.61 10.11
C TYR A 6 11.32 -14.82 8.70
N ALA A 7 12.07 -15.61 7.94
CA ALA A 7 11.65 -16.09 6.63
C ALA A 7 10.98 -17.44 6.84
N GLY A 8 9.88 -17.68 6.14
CA GLY A 8 9.18 -18.96 6.12
C GLY A 8 8.72 -19.31 4.71
N GLU A 9 8.10 -20.47 4.60
CA GLU A 9 7.52 -20.98 3.36
C GLU A 9 6.10 -21.47 3.67
N VAL A 10 5.15 -21.18 2.79
CA VAL A 10 3.78 -21.70 2.84
C VAL A 10 3.47 -22.29 1.46
N GLY A 11 3.49 -23.62 1.36
CA GLY A 11 3.51 -24.29 0.07
C GLY A 11 4.82 -24.00 -0.66
N ASP A 12 4.73 -23.56 -1.91
CA ASP A 12 5.88 -23.17 -2.74
C ASP A 12 6.20 -21.66 -2.68
N GLU A 13 5.54 -20.91 -1.78
CA GLU A 13 5.68 -19.46 -1.70
C GLU A 13 6.54 -19.02 -0.51
N GLU A 14 7.51 -18.16 -0.79
CA GLU A 14 8.31 -17.48 0.23
C GLU A 14 7.48 -16.40 0.95
N VAL A 15 7.50 -16.44 2.28
CA VAL A 15 6.75 -15.52 3.14
C VAL A 15 7.65 -14.89 4.20
N LEU A 16 7.41 -13.59 4.44
CA LEU A 16 7.99 -12.88 5.57
C LEU A 16 7.00 -12.92 6.74
N ILE A 17 7.51 -13.24 7.93
CA ILE A 17 6.71 -13.33 9.15
C ILE A 17 7.26 -12.39 10.22
N LEU A 18 6.39 -11.59 10.84
CA LEU A 18 6.69 -10.69 11.96
C LEU A 18 5.84 -11.09 13.17
N ASP A 19 6.50 -11.31 14.31
CA ASP A 19 5.87 -11.63 15.61
C ASP A 19 4.81 -12.76 15.54
N ASP A 20 4.95 -13.68 14.59
CA ASP A 20 4.07 -14.82 14.34
C ASP A 20 2.65 -14.49 13.81
N TRP A 21 2.23 -13.22 13.86
CA TRP A 21 0.87 -12.77 13.50
C TRP A 21 0.80 -11.99 12.18
N ILE A 22 1.85 -11.28 11.77
CA ILE A 22 1.89 -10.62 10.46
C ILE A 22 2.61 -11.53 9.47
N ARG A 23 1.95 -11.84 8.34
CA ARG A 23 2.51 -12.69 7.28
C ARG A 23 2.18 -12.13 5.92
N PHE A 24 3.15 -12.04 5.03
CA PHE A 24 2.92 -11.63 3.65
C PHE A 24 3.96 -12.24 2.70
N LYS A 25 3.54 -12.50 1.46
CA LYS A 25 4.41 -13.06 0.42
C LYS A 25 5.56 -12.10 0.15
N SER A 26 6.77 -12.61 0.16
CA SER A 26 7.95 -11.77 0.05
C SER A 26 9.18 -12.60 -0.30
N PRO A 27 10.06 -12.10 -1.19
CA PRO A 27 11.30 -12.79 -1.47
C PRO A 27 12.17 -12.91 -0.21
N HIS A 28 12.88 -14.03 -0.09
CA HIS A 28 13.77 -14.34 1.04
C HIS A 28 14.78 -13.22 1.31
N ARG A 29 15.24 -12.53 0.25
CA ARG A 29 16.13 -11.37 0.35
C ARG A 29 15.55 -10.23 1.19
N LEU A 30 14.24 -9.97 1.12
CA LEU A 30 13.60 -8.92 1.93
C LEU A 30 13.61 -9.30 3.42
N ALA A 31 13.37 -10.57 3.75
CA ALA A 31 13.45 -11.05 5.13
C ALA A 31 14.88 -10.91 5.69
N GLN A 32 15.91 -11.21 4.90
CA GLN A 32 17.31 -10.99 5.30
C GLN A 32 17.65 -9.50 5.47
N LEU A 33 17.14 -8.64 4.58
CA LEU A 33 17.28 -7.19 4.71
C LEU A 33 16.63 -6.68 6.00
N MET A 34 15.37 -7.05 6.25
CA MET A 34 14.63 -6.67 7.47
C MET A 34 15.32 -7.14 8.75
N LYS A 35 15.83 -8.38 8.78
CA LYS A 35 16.63 -8.90 9.90
C LYS A 35 17.89 -8.06 10.16
N SER A 36 18.61 -7.71 9.09
CA SER A 36 19.84 -6.92 9.19
C SER A 36 19.54 -5.49 9.64
N LEU A 37 18.52 -4.87 9.07
CA LEU A 37 18.07 -3.52 9.43
C LEU A 37 17.64 -3.46 10.90
N LYS A 38 16.83 -4.42 11.36
CA LYS A 38 16.43 -4.54 12.77
C LYS A 38 17.64 -4.58 13.69
N LYS A 39 18.64 -5.43 13.40
CA LYS A 39 19.86 -5.51 14.21
C LYS A 39 20.61 -4.18 14.29
N CYS A 40 20.68 -3.43 13.20
CA CYS A 40 21.30 -2.12 13.19
C CYS A 40 20.53 -1.12 14.06
N ILE A 41 19.19 -1.13 13.99
CA ILE A 41 18.32 -0.28 14.81
C ILE A 41 18.45 -0.64 16.29
N ASP A 42 18.36 -1.92 16.66
CA ASP A 42 18.52 -2.36 18.05
C ASP A 42 19.84 -1.85 18.64
N LYS A 43 20.94 -1.98 17.88
CA LYS A 43 22.27 -1.49 18.30
C LYS A 43 22.29 0.02 18.47
N LEU A 44 21.68 0.77 17.55
CA LEU A 44 21.58 2.23 17.63
C LEU A 44 20.81 2.64 18.89
N LEU A 45 19.66 2.01 19.14
CA LEU A 45 18.82 2.29 20.30
C LEU A 45 19.55 1.93 21.60
N ASP A 46 20.21 0.79 21.66
CA ASP A 46 21.06 0.39 22.79
C ASP A 46 22.14 1.44 23.09
N CYS A 47 22.76 1.99 22.06
CA CYS A 47 23.73 3.08 22.21
C CYS A 47 23.10 4.36 22.74
N LYS A 48 21.92 4.76 22.24
CA LYS A 48 21.19 5.97 22.70
C LYS A 48 20.64 5.82 24.13
N ILE A 49 20.26 4.61 24.54
CA ILE A 49 19.86 4.31 25.92
C ILE A 49 21.06 4.51 26.86
N ARG A 50 22.25 4.00 26.49
CA ARG A 50 23.46 4.13 27.31
C ARG A 50 24.06 5.53 27.31
N ARG A 51 23.95 6.24 26.19
CA ARG A 51 24.52 7.58 25.97
C ARG A 51 23.49 8.44 25.25
N PRO A 52 22.57 9.06 26.01
CA PRO A 52 21.56 9.92 25.41
C PRO A 52 22.22 11.14 24.79
N GLY A 53 21.71 11.54 23.64
CA GLY A 53 22.17 12.70 22.87
C GLY A 53 21.23 12.92 21.70
N PRO A 54 21.33 14.09 21.04
CA PRO A 54 20.51 14.38 19.87
C PRO A 54 20.73 13.30 18.79
N THR A 55 19.69 13.01 18.02
CA THR A 55 19.81 12.14 16.85
C THR A 55 20.67 12.82 15.80
N ASP A 56 21.66 12.10 15.30
CA ASP A 56 22.53 12.58 14.24
C ASP A 56 21.93 12.23 12.88
N TRP A 57 21.57 13.27 12.12
CA TRP A 57 20.95 13.16 10.80
C TRP A 57 21.95 13.35 9.65
N ASP A 58 23.25 13.54 9.95
CA ASP A 58 24.27 13.65 8.90
C ASP A 58 24.45 12.31 8.17
N GLN A 59 24.25 12.32 6.85
CA GLN A 59 24.40 11.15 5.98
C GLN A 59 25.86 10.63 5.91
N GLN A 60 26.84 11.38 6.43
CA GLN A 60 28.21 10.90 6.58
C GLN A 60 28.41 9.99 7.79
N THR A 61 27.47 9.97 8.75
CA THR A 61 27.57 9.09 9.92
C THR A 61 26.78 7.81 9.75
N ILE A 62 27.12 6.80 10.56
CA ILE A 62 26.42 5.50 10.53
C ILE A 62 24.95 5.69 10.96
N GLU A 63 24.72 6.57 11.94
CA GLU A 63 23.39 6.91 12.44
C GLU A 63 22.54 7.54 11.34
N GLY A 64 23.02 8.62 10.70
CA GLY A 64 22.28 9.31 9.66
C GLY A 64 22.04 8.44 8.42
N ARG A 65 23.02 7.62 7.97
CA ARG A 65 22.79 6.67 6.87
C ARG A 65 21.73 5.64 7.18
N LEU A 66 21.77 5.06 8.38
CA LEU A 66 20.80 4.05 8.80
C LEU A 66 19.39 4.63 8.82
N LEU A 67 19.22 5.83 9.37
CA LEU A 67 17.94 6.53 9.42
C LEU A 67 17.45 6.90 8.01
N GLN A 68 18.35 7.35 7.13
CA GLN A 68 18.01 7.64 5.74
C GLN A 68 17.50 6.40 5.01
N ILE A 69 18.16 5.24 5.17
CA ILE A 69 17.70 3.97 4.57
C ILE A 69 16.29 3.62 5.06
N ILE A 70 15.98 3.86 6.34
CA ILE A 70 14.65 3.62 6.89
C ILE A 70 13.63 4.56 6.25
N VAL A 71 13.94 5.86 6.17
CA VAL A 71 13.09 6.84 5.49
C VAL A 71 12.83 6.41 4.06
N ASP A 72 13.89 6.14 3.30
CA ASP A 72 13.82 5.71 1.90
C ASP A 72 12.95 4.46 1.74
N LEU A 73 13.06 3.50 2.64
CA LEU A 73 12.25 2.27 2.61
C LEU A 73 10.76 2.53 2.85
N PHE A 74 10.42 3.47 3.72
CA PHE A 74 9.01 3.80 4.02
C PHE A 74 8.40 4.79 3.01
N THR A 75 9.23 5.61 2.37
CA THR A 75 8.79 6.63 1.42
C THR A 75 8.99 6.23 -0.03
N SER A 76 9.69 5.12 -0.32
CA SER A 76 9.78 4.59 -1.68
C SER A 76 8.37 4.25 -2.17
N GLU A 77 7.97 4.86 -3.28
CA GLU A 77 6.72 4.52 -3.95
C GLU A 77 6.74 3.03 -4.30
N PRO A 78 5.76 2.23 -3.84
CA PRO A 78 5.67 0.85 -4.30
C PRO A 78 5.44 0.90 -5.82
N PRO A 79 6.15 0.10 -6.65
CA PRO A 79 5.75 -0.04 -8.04
C PRO A 79 4.28 -0.44 -8.05
N VAL A 80 3.45 0.29 -8.81
CA VAL A 80 2.01 0.08 -8.89
C VAL A 80 1.77 -1.42 -9.15
N LEU A 81 1.35 -2.16 -8.12
CA LEU A 81 1.03 -3.58 -8.24
C LEU A 81 -0.30 -3.71 -8.98
N THR A 82 -0.29 -3.48 -10.28
CA THR A 82 -1.38 -3.85 -11.18
C THR A 82 -1.38 -5.37 -11.33
N HIS A 83 -1.78 -6.14 -10.31
CA HIS A 83 -2.31 -7.51 -10.43
C HIS A 83 -2.73 -8.02 -9.04
N ILE A 84 -3.73 -7.38 -8.45
CA ILE A 84 -4.56 -8.07 -7.44
C ILE A 84 -5.53 -8.95 -8.24
N LYS A 85 -5.20 -10.23 -8.45
CA LYS A 85 -6.23 -11.22 -8.75
C LYS A 85 -7.03 -11.44 -7.47
N THR A 86 -8.08 -10.65 -7.30
CA THR A 86 -9.16 -10.99 -6.37
C THR A 86 -9.89 -12.18 -6.96
N GLU A 87 -9.42 -13.40 -6.67
CA GLU A 87 -10.18 -14.61 -6.95
C GLU A 87 -11.38 -14.62 -6.00
N ARG A 88 -12.51 -14.10 -6.46
CA ARG A 88 -13.81 -14.37 -5.84
C ARG A 88 -14.12 -15.83 -6.14
N LEU A 89 -14.00 -16.68 -5.12
CA LEU A 89 -14.56 -18.03 -5.14
C LEU A 89 -16.08 -17.93 -5.39
N ASP A 90 -16.50 -18.49 -6.52
CA ASP A 90 -17.81 -19.01 -6.89
C ASP A 90 -19.09 -18.26 -6.48
N ALA A 91 -19.74 -17.62 -7.46
CA ALA A 91 -21.20 -17.47 -7.50
C ALA A 91 -21.70 -17.43 -8.96
N GLN A 92 -21.97 -18.64 -9.45
CA GLN A 92 -23.01 -19.07 -10.38
C GLN A 92 -23.74 -18.03 -11.25
N LYS A 93 -23.74 -18.32 -12.56
CA LYS A 93 -24.50 -17.67 -13.64
C LYS A 93 -25.95 -17.34 -13.24
N LEU A 94 -26.34 -16.08 -13.40
CA LEU A 94 -27.71 -15.66 -13.69
C LEU A 94 -27.64 -14.55 -14.74
N ASP A 95 -27.96 -14.96 -15.96
CA ASP A 95 -28.42 -14.09 -17.04
C ASP A 95 -29.75 -13.44 -16.59
N ASN A 96 -29.84 -12.11 -16.62
CA ASN A 96 -31.00 -11.31 -17.06
C ASN A 96 -30.86 -9.82 -16.70
N LYS A 97 -30.64 -9.01 -17.76
CA LYS A 97 -31.30 -7.75 -18.12
C LYS A 97 -31.68 -6.72 -17.03
N GLU A 98 -31.07 -5.53 -17.15
CA GLU A 98 -31.50 -4.18 -16.72
C GLU A 98 -32.34 -4.02 -15.43
N LEU A 99 -31.79 -3.27 -14.46
CA LEU A 99 -32.44 -2.09 -13.83
C LEU A 99 -31.47 -1.44 -12.82
N SER A 100 -31.00 -0.22 -13.13
CA SER A 100 -30.27 0.65 -12.20
C SER A 100 -31.29 1.50 -11.42
N PRO A 101 -31.28 1.54 -10.06
CA PRO A 101 -32.28 2.29 -9.30
C PRO A 101 -31.83 3.62 -8.70
N TYR A 102 -30.61 4.12 -8.95
CA TYR A 102 -30.19 5.42 -8.40
C TYR A 102 -29.83 6.43 -9.47
N GLN A 103 -30.87 7.16 -9.89
CA GLN A 103 -30.81 8.34 -10.74
C GLN A 103 -30.33 9.57 -9.96
N ASN A 104 -29.57 10.36 -10.73
CA ASN A 104 -28.90 11.62 -10.45
C ASN A 104 -29.88 12.71 -9.94
N PHE A 105 -29.68 13.15 -8.69
CA PHE A 105 -30.31 14.36 -8.13
C PHE A 105 -29.31 15.51 -8.20
N ASN A 106 -29.27 16.23 -9.31
CA ASN A 106 -28.96 17.67 -9.37
C ASN A 106 -28.97 18.15 -10.83
N GLN A 107 -30.14 18.55 -11.33
CA GLN A 107 -30.29 19.64 -12.31
C GLN A 107 -31.79 19.87 -12.55
N ARG A 108 -32.42 20.62 -11.65
CA ARG A 108 -33.72 21.25 -11.88
C ARG A 108 -33.48 22.73 -12.12
N GLU A 109 -33.19 23.12 -13.36
CA GLU A 109 -33.41 24.49 -13.81
C GLU A 109 -34.18 24.52 -15.15
N ARG A 110 -35.48 24.81 -15.00
CA ARG A 110 -36.27 25.77 -15.79
C ARG A 110 -36.50 25.49 -17.29
N LEU A 111 -37.58 24.74 -17.53
CA LEU A 111 -38.70 25.02 -18.45
C LEU A 111 -38.42 25.95 -19.66
N GLN A 112 -38.36 25.36 -20.85
CA GLN A 112 -38.44 26.05 -22.15
C GLN A 112 -39.90 26.43 -22.48
N PRO A 113 -40.17 27.55 -23.17
CA PRO A 113 -41.45 27.75 -23.82
C PRO A 113 -41.46 27.19 -25.25
N ARG A 114 -42.61 26.62 -25.57
CA ARG A 114 -43.03 25.83 -26.73
C ARG A 114 -43.18 26.73 -27.98
N GLY A 115 -42.76 26.26 -29.16
CA GLY A 115 -43.11 26.96 -30.41
C GLY A 115 -42.57 26.40 -31.72
N GLY A 116 -43.20 25.35 -32.24
CA GLY A 116 -43.63 25.17 -33.66
C GLY A 116 -42.62 25.17 -34.84
N PRO A 117 -43.01 24.59 -36.00
CA PRO A 117 -42.07 24.11 -37.02
C PRO A 117 -41.92 25.04 -38.25
N GLY A 118 -40.79 24.92 -38.95
CA GLY A 118 -40.74 25.06 -40.41
C GLY A 118 -39.86 26.17 -41.03
N ARG A 119 -38.91 25.73 -41.86
CA ARG A 119 -38.55 26.23 -43.22
C ARG A 119 -38.18 27.73 -43.41
N ARG A 120 -36.92 27.99 -43.78
CA ARG A 120 -36.43 28.22 -45.17
C ARG A 120 -35.00 28.79 -45.19
N ASN A 121 -34.26 28.35 -46.20
CA ASN A 121 -33.00 28.94 -46.68
C ASN A 121 -33.21 30.40 -47.09
N PHE A 122 -32.24 31.27 -46.80
CA PHE A 122 -31.54 32.18 -47.73
C PHE A 122 -30.25 32.65 -47.04
#